data_AF-A0A1H8KUK3-F1
#
_entry.id   AF-A0A1H8KUK3-F1
#
_cell.length_a   1.000
_cell.length_b   1.000
_cell.length_c   1.000
_cell.angle_alpha   90.00
_cell.angle_beta   90.00
_cell.angle_gamma   90.00
#
_symmetry.space_group_name_H-M   'P 1'
#
loop_
_entity.id
_entity.type
_entity.pdbx_description
1 polymer ?
#
loop_
_entity_poly.entity_id
_entity_poly.type
_entity_poly.pdbx_seq_one_letter_code
_entity_poly.pdbx_strand_id
1 'polypeptide(L)'
;MWSTHLATLLRNDARVRLAIAEGATAVIHLFNAMTPMTSRAPGVVGAAPDSGICCGVIADGHHIGDTVLRLAIRSGARRDRIMLVSDAMPTWNGPDHFDLHNETIPRH
;
A
#
# COMPACT_ATOMS: atom_id res chain seq x y z
N MET A 1 13.78 5.73 10.14
CA MET A 1 13.38 6.99 9.46
C MET A 1 13.17 6.84 7.93
N TRP A 2 13.05 5.62 7.39
CA TRP A 2 13.06 5.37 5.92
C TRP A 2 11.73 4.82 5.35
N SER A 3 10.61 4.89 6.08
CA SER A 3 9.37 4.21 5.65
C SER A 3 8.21 5.15 5.26
N THR A 4 8.16 6.37 5.80
CA THR A 4 6.95 7.21 5.66
C THR A 4 6.95 8.13 4.43
N HIS A 5 8.13 8.50 3.89
CA HIS A 5 8.19 9.50 2.82
C HIS A 5 7.81 8.97 1.42
N LEU A 6 7.96 7.67 1.14
CA LEU A 6 7.73 7.13 -0.21
C LEU A 6 6.25 6.85 -0.51
N ALA A 7 5.47 6.44 0.51
CA ALA A 7 4.07 6.09 0.32
C ALA A 7 3.17 7.31 0.03
N THR A 8 3.48 8.48 0.61
CA THR A 8 2.63 9.69 0.49
C THR A 8 2.90 10.52 -0.78
N LEU A 9 4.01 10.27 -1.49
CA LEU A 9 4.42 11.09 -2.65
C LEU A 9 3.88 10.61 -4.00
N LEU A 10 3.36 9.38 -4.07
CA LEU A 10 2.79 8.83 -5.29
C LEU A 10 1.33 9.28 -5.40
N ARG A 11 1.08 10.30 -6.23
CA ARG A 11 -0.27 10.86 -6.46
C ARG A 11 -0.87 10.48 -7.82
N ASN A 12 -0.09 9.87 -8.71
CA ASN A 12 -0.51 9.45 -10.05
C ASN A 12 0.51 8.49 -10.70
N ASP A 13 0.15 7.91 -11.84
CA ASP A 13 0.98 6.99 -12.62
C ASP A 13 2.35 7.56 -13.00
N ALA A 14 2.42 8.83 -13.41
CA ALA A 14 3.68 9.46 -13.78
C ALA A 14 4.68 9.50 -12.61
N ARG A 15 4.20 9.73 -11.38
CA ARG A 15 5.03 9.69 -10.17
C ARG A 15 5.48 8.28 -9.83
N VAL A 16 4.63 7.27 -10.06
CA VAL A 16 5.01 5.86 -9.88
C VAL A 16 6.16 5.51 -10.83
N ARG A 17 6.04 5.85 -12.11
CA ARG A 17 7.09 5.59 -13.11
C ARG A 17 8.39 6.33 -12.80
N LEU A 18 8.30 7.59 -12.36
CA LEU A 18 9.47 8.36 -11.94
C LEU A 18 10.17 7.72 -10.75
N ALA A 19 9.43 7.35 -9.70
CA ALA A 19 10.01 6.71 -8.52
C ALA A 19 10.70 5.39 -8.88
N ILE A 20 10.13 4.61 -9.81
CA ILE A 20 10.75 3.37 -10.32
C ILE A 20 12.04 3.68 -11.07
N ALA A 21 12.04 4.72 -11.93
CA ALA A 21 13.24 5.16 -12.62
C ALA A 21 14.34 5.65 -11.66
N GLU A 22 13.95 6.19 -10.50
CA GLU A 22 14.84 6.57 -9.40
C GLU A 22 15.25 5.37 -8.50
N GLY A 23 14.76 4.16 -8.79
CA GLY A 23 15.17 2.93 -8.11
C GLY A 23 14.17 2.35 -7.11
N ALA A 24 12.95 2.89 -7.03
CA ALA A 24 11.89 2.28 -6.21
C ALA A 24 11.51 0.89 -6.76
N THR A 25 11.47 -0.10 -5.87
CA THR A 25 11.20 -1.51 -6.21
C THR A 25 9.94 -2.06 -5.56
N ALA A 26 9.28 -1.28 -4.70
CA ALA A 26 8.08 -1.69 -4.01
C ALA A 26 7.17 -0.51 -3.65
N VAL A 27 5.87 -0.79 -3.57
CA VAL A 27 4.87 0.00 -2.83
C VAL A 27 4.39 -0.82 -1.63
N ILE A 28 4.22 -0.15 -0.49
CA ILE A 28 3.63 -0.74 0.71
C ILE A 28 2.14 -0.37 0.79
N HIS A 29 1.32 -1.25 1.38
CA HIS A 29 -0.12 -1.05 1.64
C HIS A 29 -0.92 -0.48 0.43
N LEU A 30 -0.85 -1.16 -0.72
CA LEU A 30 -1.66 -0.89 -1.91
C LEU A 30 -3.13 -0.66 -1.52
N PHE A 31 -3.79 0.31 -2.18
CA PHE A 31 -5.14 0.84 -1.89
C PHE A 31 -5.24 1.86 -0.75
N ASN A 32 -4.43 1.76 0.30
CA ASN A 32 -4.52 2.69 1.44
C ASN A 32 -3.82 4.02 1.15
N ALA A 33 -4.52 5.13 1.35
CA ALA A 33 -4.02 6.50 1.12
C ALA A 33 -3.43 6.73 -0.30
N MET A 34 -3.87 5.94 -1.28
CA MET A 34 -3.40 5.99 -2.66
C MET A 34 -4.48 6.53 -3.61
N THR A 35 -4.05 7.13 -4.72
CA THR A 35 -4.98 7.61 -5.74
C THR A 35 -5.73 6.45 -6.40
N PRO A 36 -7.08 6.45 -6.38
CA PRO A 36 -7.89 5.38 -6.96
C PRO A 36 -7.71 5.24 -8.47
N MET A 37 -8.06 4.06 -8.98
CA MET A 37 -8.13 3.79 -10.40
C MET A 37 -9.51 4.18 -10.96
N THR A 38 -9.50 4.80 -12.14
CA THR A 38 -10.69 5.05 -12.97
C THR A 38 -10.46 4.48 -14.37
N SER A 39 -11.49 4.45 -15.22
CA SER A 39 -11.37 3.93 -16.59
C SER A 39 -10.37 4.69 -17.47
N ARG A 40 -10.12 5.98 -17.18
CA ARG A 40 -9.21 6.83 -17.98
C ARG A 40 -7.89 7.16 -17.27
N ALA A 41 -7.81 6.91 -15.98
CA ALA A 41 -6.63 7.22 -15.19
C ALA A 41 -6.36 6.06 -14.21
N PRO A 42 -5.23 5.35 -14.34
CA PRO A 42 -4.92 4.18 -13.53
C PRO A 42 -4.67 4.53 -12.05
N GLY A 43 -4.30 5.78 -11.74
CA GLY A 43 -3.89 6.17 -10.40
C GLY A 43 -2.65 5.38 -9.95
N VAL A 44 -2.37 5.38 -8.64
CA VAL A 44 -1.29 4.53 -8.09
C VAL A 44 -1.74 3.06 -8.03
N VAL A 45 -3.01 2.85 -7.72
CA VAL A 45 -3.63 1.53 -7.58
C VAL A 45 -3.51 0.68 -8.84
N GLY A 46 -3.64 1.28 -10.03
CA GLY A 46 -3.44 0.59 -11.30
C GLY A 46 -1.98 0.58 -11.76
N ALA A 47 -1.24 1.67 -11.55
CA ALA A 47 0.12 1.81 -12.07
C ALA A 47 1.15 0.90 -11.38
N ALA A 48 1.06 0.72 -10.07
CA ALA A 48 2.04 -0.10 -9.35
C ALA A 48 2.00 -1.58 -9.77
N PRO A 49 0.83 -2.26 -9.80
CA PRO A 49 0.75 -3.64 -10.29
C PRO A 49 1.16 -3.79 -11.77
N ASP A 50 0.79 -2.84 -12.63
CA ASP A 50 1.14 -2.81 -14.06
C ASP A 50 2.66 -2.71 -14.27
N SER A 51 3.34 -1.93 -13.44
CA SER A 51 4.80 -1.73 -13.54
C SER A 51 5.64 -2.94 -13.12
N GLY A 52 5.03 -3.97 -12.51
CA GLY A 52 5.71 -5.21 -12.11
C GLY A 52 6.57 -5.11 -10.85
N ILE A 53 6.52 -3.99 -10.13
CA ILE A 53 7.17 -3.84 -8.82
C ILE A 53 6.42 -4.60 -7.72
N CYS A 54 7.07 -4.82 -6.58
CA CYS A 54 6.44 -5.46 -5.44
C CYS A 54 5.31 -4.58 -4.86
N CYS A 55 4.14 -5.15 -4.60
CA CYS A 55 2.99 -4.47 -4.03
C CYS A 55 2.59 -5.16 -2.73
N GLY A 56 2.80 -4.49 -1.59
CA GLY A 56 2.32 -4.93 -0.30
C GLY A 56 0.82 -4.70 -0.16
N VAL A 57 0.07 -5.69 0.30
CA VAL A 57 -1.38 -5.63 0.52
C VAL A 57 -1.70 -6.06 1.95
N ILE A 58 -2.53 -5.28 2.65
CA ILE A 58 -3.05 -5.66 3.97
C ILE A 58 -4.28 -6.54 3.78
N ALA A 59 -4.20 -7.80 4.20
CA ALA A 59 -5.26 -8.79 4.05
C ALA A 59 -5.89 -9.17 5.39
N ASP A 60 -6.38 -8.17 6.13
CA ASP A 60 -7.02 -8.35 7.45
C ASP A 60 -8.56 -8.34 7.38
N GLY A 61 -9.12 -8.21 6.17
CA GLY A 61 -10.56 -8.15 5.93
C GLY A 61 -11.22 -6.81 6.29
N HIS A 62 -10.48 -5.86 6.86
CA HIS A 62 -10.99 -4.54 7.24
C HIS A 62 -10.46 -3.44 6.31
N HIS A 63 -9.19 -3.50 5.92
CA HIS A 63 -8.57 -2.52 5.04
C HIS A 63 -9.01 -2.68 3.58
N ILE A 64 -9.25 -3.91 3.13
CA ILE A 64 -9.72 -4.22 1.79
C ILE A 64 -10.78 -5.31 1.84
N GLY A 65 -11.81 -5.19 1.01
CA GLY A 65 -12.79 -6.26 0.83
C GLY A 65 -12.23 -7.42 -0.01
N ASP A 66 -12.73 -8.63 0.24
CA ASP A 66 -12.26 -9.87 -0.40
C ASP A 66 -12.20 -9.80 -1.94
N THR A 67 -13.18 -9.14 -2.57
CA THR A 67 -13.20 -8.96 -4.03
C THR A 67 -12.01 -8.14 -4.52
N VAL A 68 -11.67 -7.06 -3.80
CA VAL A 68 -10.54 -6.19 -4.14
C VAL A 68 -9.22 -6.92 -3.92
N LEU A 69 -9.11 -7.68 -2.83
CA LEU A 69 -7.94 -8.53 -2.58
C LEU A 69 -7.72 -9.55 -3.70
N ARG A 70 -8.78 -10.27 -4.12
CA ARG A 70 -8.70 -11.22 -5.23
C ARG A 70 -8.28 -10.53 -6.55
N LEU A 71 -8.76 -9.32 -6.80
CA LEU A 71 -8.35 -8.54 -7.97
C LEU A 71 -6.89 -8.13 -7.88
N ALA A 72 -6.42 -7.67 -6.72
CA ALA A 72 -5.03 -7.27 -6.49
C ALA A 72 -4.05 -8.43 -6.72
N ILE A 73 -4.37 -9.62 -6.22
CA ILE A 73 -3.57 -10.83 -6.45
C ILE A 73 -3.45 -11.16 -7.94
N ARG A 74 -4.49 -10.86 -8.73
CA ARG A 74 -4.56 -11.17 -10.17
C ARG A 74 -4.04 -10.04 -11.05
N SER A 75 -3.98 -8.81 -10.56
CA SER A 75 -3.66 -7.62 -11.35
C SER A 75 -2.16 -7.39 -11.54
N GLY A 76 -1.32 -7.99 -10.71
CA GLY A 76 0.14 -7.86 -10.86
C GLY A 76 0.58 -8.36 -12.24
N ALA A 77 1.31 -7.51 -12.98
CA ALA A 77 2.01 -7.91 -14.22
C ALA A 77 2.93 -9.12 -13.99
N ARG A 78 3.33 -9.31 -12.72
CA ARG A 78 4.03 -10.49 -12.21
C ARG A 78 3.30 -11.08 -11.00
N ARG A 79 2.97 -12.37 -11.09
CA ARG A 79 2.24 -13.09 -10.03
C ARG A 79 3.02 -13.20 -8.72
N ASP A 80 4.35 -13.11 -8.76
CA ASP A 80 5.23 -13.24 -7.59
C ASP A 80 5.51 -11.92 -6.88
N ARG A 81 4.78 -10.85 -7.23
CA ARG A 81 5.05 -9.48 -6.75
C ARG A 81 3.96 -8.91 -5.86
N ILE A 82 2.93 -9.69 -5.53
CA ILE A 82 1.95 -9.29 -4.51
C ILE A 82 2.37 -9.90 -3.17
N MET A 83 2.63 -9.05 -2.17
CA MET A 83 3.14 -9.43 -0.85
C MET A 83 2.10 -9.12 0.22
N LEU A 84 1.88 -10.03 1.17
CA LEU A 84 1.03 -9.76 2.32
C LEU A 84 1.83 -8.98 3.37
N VAL A 85 1.27 -7.86 3.82
CA VAL A 85 1.83 -7.03 4.90
C VAL A 85 0.77 -6.85 5.97
N SER A 86 1.15 -6.86 7.25
CA SER A 86 0.19 -6.67 8.34
C SER A 86 -0.12 -5.20 8.61
N ASP A 87 0.84 -4.31 8.35
CA ASP A 87 0.84 -2.90 8.80
C ASP A 87 0.47 -2.77 10.29
N ALA A 88 0.88 -3.77 11.08
CA ALA A 88 0.48 -3.88 12.48
C ALA A 88 1.16 -2.79 13.31
N MET A 89 0.33 -2.02 14.01
CA MET A 89 0.74 -1.08 15.05
C MET A 89 0.90 -1.80 16.40
N PRO A 90 1.60 -1.20 17.39
CA PRO A 90 1.91 -1.83 18.68
C PRO A 90 0.70 -2.35 19.48
N THR A 91 -0.52 -1.94 19.11
CA THR A 91 -1.78 -2.41 19.68
C THR A 91 -2.16 -3.83 19.28
N TRP A 92 -1.48 -4.44 18.30
CA TRP A 92 -1.68 -5.84 17.94
C TRP A 92 -1.11 -6.76 19.04
N ASN A 93 -2.00 -7.29 19.90
CA ASN A 93 -1.65 -8.06 21.10
C ASN A 93 -0.83 -7.27 22.14
N GLY A 94 -0.96 -5.94 22.12
CA GLY A 94 -0.26 -5.02 23.03
C GLY A 94 -1.22 -4.22 23.91
N PRO A 95 -0.72 -3.21 24.63
CA PRO A 95 -1.52 -2.38 25.52
C PRO A 95 -2.65 -1.65 24.79
N ASP A 96 -3.69 -1.24 25.53
CA ASP A 96 -4.89 -0.57 25.00
C ASP A 96 -4.61 0.83 24.42
N HIS A 97 -3.36 1.28 24.44
CA HIS A 97 -2.90 2.53 23.85
C HIS A 97 -1.41 2.43 23.51
N PHE A 98 -0.94 3.29 22.60
CA PHE A 98 0.46 3.47 22.28
C PHE A 98 0.73 4.92 21.88
N ASP A 99 1.95 5.39 22.08
CA ASP A 99 2.35 6.73 21.68
C ASP A 99 2.93 6.73 20.26
N LEU A 100 2.40 7.61 19.42
CA LEU A 100 2.91 7.85 18.07
C LEU A 100 3.01 9.36 17.87
N HIS A 101 4.18 9.86 17.49
CA HIS A 101 4.38 11.29 17.23
C HIS A 101 3.97 12.23 18.40
N ASN A 102 4.21 11.80 19.65
CA ASN A 102 3.80 12.49 20.88
C ASN A 102 2.27 12.59 21.10
N GLU A 103 1.49 11.78 20.39
CA GLU A 103 0.06 11.61 20.61
C GLU A 103 -0.22 10.18 21.10
N THR A 104 -1.05 10.06 22.13
CA THR A 104 -1.50 8.76 22.64
C THR A 104 -2.70 8.29 21.82
N ILE A 105 -2.53 7.18 21.11
CA ILE A 105 -3.55 6.58 20.24
C ILE A 105 -4.20 5.39 20.96
N PRO A 106 -5.53 5.40 21.17
CA PRO A 106 -6.25 4.27 21.78
C PRO A 106 -6.40 3.09 20.80
N ARG A 107 -6.47 1.88 21.35
CA ARG A 107 -6.82 0.65 20.64
C ARG A 107 -8.33 0.65 20.36
N HIS A 108 -8.71 0.54 19.08
CA HIS A 108 -10.10 0.35 18.64
C HIS A 108 -10.44 -1.14 18.53
#